data_AF-A0A946AXS0-F1
#
_entry.id   AF-A0A946AXS0-F1
#
_cell.length_a   1.000
_cell.length_b   1.000
_cell.length_c   1.000
_cell.angle_alpha   90.00
_cell.angle_beta   90.00
_cell.angle_gamma   90.00
#
_symmetry.space_group_name_H-M   'P 1'
#
loop_
_entity.id
_entity.type
_entity.pdbx_description
1 polymer ?
#
loop_
_entity_poly.entity_id
_entity_poly.type
_entity_poly.pdbx_seq_one_letter_code
_entity_poly.pdbx_strand_id
1 'polypeptide(L)'
;MAKNLNLFVFIFSCLVFLTFLADNSLAGPKKPFTIILLPDTQKYKHEDRGSRSHIFASQSKWIVDHVIDKNIALVLHLGDIVDYSNPAQWHY
;
A
#
# COMPACT_ATOMS: atom_id res chain seq x y z
N MET A 1 27.30 24.63 43.55
CA MET A 1 26.65 24.90 42.25
C MET A 1 26.99 23.85 41.18
N ALA A 2 28.26 23.57 40.88
CA ALA A 2 28.65 22.64 39.80
C ALA A 2 28.13 21.19 39.94
N LYS A 3 28.03 20.64 41.16
CA LYS A 3 27.51 19.27 41.39
C LYS A 3 26.04 19.11 40.96
N ASN A 4 25.21 20.12 41.19
CA ASN A 4 23.79 20.09 40.84
C ASN A 4 23.58 20.25 39.33
N LEU A 5 24.45 21.03 38.67
CA LEU A 5 24.45 21.18 37.22
C LEU A 5 24.87 19.88 36.51
N ASN A 6 25.92 19.20 37.01
CA ASN A 6 26.37 17.92 36.45
C ASN A 6 25.31 16.82 36.62
N LEU A 7 24.61 16.80 37.76
CA LEU A 7 23.51 15.86 37.99
C LEU A 7 22.32 16.12 37.04
N PHE A 8 21.99 17.39 36.79
CA PHE A 8 20.93 17.77 35.87
C PHE A 8 21.26 17.39 34.42
N VAL A 9 22.50 17.66 33.98
CA VAL A 9 23.00 17.27 32.64
C VAL A 9 22.99 15.75 32.48
N PHE A 10 23.38 15.00 33.51
CA PHE A 10 23.35 13.54 33.49
C PHE A 10 21.92 12.99 33.38
N ILE A 11 20.98 13.50 34.19
CA ILE A 11 19.57 13.09 34.15
C ILE A 11 18.95 13.42 32.78
N PHE A 12 19.22 14.62 32.24
CA PHE A 12 18.74 15.02 30.93
C PHE A 12 19.32 14.14 29.81
N SER A 13 20.60 13.82 29.87
CA SER A 13 21.25 12.88 28.95
C SER A 13 20.65 11.47 29.03
N CYS A 14 20.35 10.97 30.24
CA CYS A 14 19.70 9.69 30.42
C CYS A 14 18.28 9.70 29.83
N LEU A 15 17.50 10.76 30.05
CA LEU A 15 16.15 10.90 29.48
C LEU A 15 16.18 10.89 27.95
N VAL A 16 17.09 11.64 27.33
CA VAL A 16 17.27 11.65 25.87
C VAL A 16 17.67 10.26 25.35
N PHE A 17 18.56 9.56 26.07
CA PHE A 17 19.00 8.23 25.69
C PHE A 17 17.87 7.18 25.82
N LEU A 18 17.06 7.28 26.89
CA LEU A 18 15.89 6.43 27.13
C LEU A 18 14.82 6.63 26.04
N THR A 19 14.57 7.86 25.58
CA THR A 19 13.65 8.11 24.46
C THR A 19 14.15 7.51 23.16
N PHE A 20 15.46 7.56 22.89
CA PHE A 20 16.05 7.01 21.66
C PHE A 20 16.02 5.47 21.60
N LEU A 21 16.16 4.81 22.76
CA LEU A 21 16.05 3.35 22.85
C LEU A 21 14.60 2.87 22.69
N ALA A 22 13.63 3.63 23.22
CA ALA A 22 12.21 3.31 23.09
C ALA A 22 11.74 3.31 21.62
N ASP A 23 12.15 4.30 20.83
CA ASP A 23 11.79 4.41 19.41
C ASP A 23 12.30 3.22 18.57
N ASN A 24 13.49 2.69 18.87
CA ASN A 24 14.02 1.53 18.17
C ASN A 24 13.34 0.21 18.60
N SER A 25 12.84 0.13 19.83
CA SER A 25 12.12 -1.05 20.35
C SER A 25 10.65 -1.11 19.91
N LEU A 26 10.04 0.04 19.58
CA LEU A 26 8.65 0.12 19.13
C LEU A 26 8.49 -0.16 17.63
N ALA A 27 9.59 -0.17 16.88
CA ALA A 27 9.63 -0.69 15.52
C ALA A 27 9.50 -2.22 15.56
N GLY A 28 8.29 -2.71 15.87
CA GLY A 28 7.94 -4.11 15.74
C GLY A 28 8.26 -4.63 14.33
N PRO A 29 8.35 -5.96 14.13
CA PRO A 29 8.66 -6.53 12.84
C PRO A 29 7.73 -5.95 11.76
N LYS A 30 8.31 -5.42 10.68
CA LYS A 30 7.53 -4.86 9.56
C LYS A 30 6.56 -5.94 9.08
N LYS A 31 5.26 -5.66 9.15
CA LYS A 31 4.24 -6.59 8.64
C LYS A 31 4.49 -6.80 7.14
N PRO A 32 4.42 -8.04 6.63
CA PRO A 32 4.51 -8.27 5.20
C PRO A 32 3.38 -7.51 4.50
N PHE A 33 3.67 -6.99 3.31
CA PHE A 33 2.68 -6.34 2.45
C PHE A 33 2.37 -7.20 1.24
N THR A 34 1.21 -6.96 0.64
CA THR A 34 0.75 -7.65 -0.56
C THR A 34 0.84 -6.72 -1.77
N ILE A 35 1.34 -7.23 -2.89
CA ILE A 35 1.18 -6.62 -4.20
C ILE A 35 0.19 -7.48 -4.99
N ILE A 36 -0.85 -6.86 -5.53
CA ILE A 36 -1.79 -7.53 -6.44
C ILE A 36 -1.34 -7.32 -7.87
N LEU A 37 -1.29 -8.40 -8.65
CA LEU A 37 -1.08 -8.38 -10.09
C LEU A 37 -2.46 -8.53 -10.77
N LEU A 38 -2.98 -7.43 -11.32
CA LEU A 38 -4.23 -7.41 -12.06
C LEU A 38 -3.96 -7.85 -13.51
N PRO A 39 -4.64 -8.90 -14.01
CA PRO A 39 -4.41 -9.42 -15.35
C PRO A 39 -4.95 -8.46 -16.43
N ASP A 40 -4.65 -8.80 -17.67
CA ASP A 40 -5.08 -8.09 -18.87
C ASP A 40 -6.60 -7.90 -18.92
N THR A 41 -7.06 -6.67 -19.18
CA THR A 41 -8.47 -6.28 -19.12
C THR A 41 -9.09 -5.98 -20.48
N GLN A 42 -8.26 -5.94 -21.54
CA GLN A 42 -8.64 -5.52 -22.89
C GLN A 42 -9.92 -6.19 -23.42
N LYS A 43 -10.18 -7.44 -23.03
CA LYS A 43 -11.29 -8.26 -23.56
C LYS A 43 -12.56 -8.24 -22.72
N TYR A 44 -12.56 -7.59 -21.56
CA TYR A 44 -13.72 -7.59 -20.66
C TYR A 44 -14.91 -6.78 -21.21
N LYS A 45 -14.68 -5.85 -22.14
CA LYS A 45 -15.72 -4.97 -22.70
C LYS A 45 -16.17 -5.36 -24.13
N HIS A 46 -15.84 -6.55 -24.61
CA HIS A 46 -16.31 -7.03 -25.93
C HIS A 46 -17.82 -7.31 -25.90
N GLU A 47 -18.62 -6.33 -26.31
CA GLU A 47 -20.09 -6.43 -26.35
C GLU A 47 -20.55 -7.49 -27.36
N ASP A 48 -19.85 -7.59 -28.50
CA ASP A 48 -20.04 -8.60 -29.55
C ASP A 48 -19.81 -10.04 -29.04
N ARG A 49 -19.14 -10.20 -27.89
CA ARG A 49 -18.85 -11.49 -27.26
C ARG A 49 -19.50 -11.66 -25.89
N GLY A 50 -20.55 -10.87 -25.62
CA GLY A 50 -21.39 -10.99 -24.43
C GLY A 50 -20.84 -10.28 -23.18
N SER A 51 -20.09 -9.18 -23.36
CA SER A 51 -19.58 -8.24 -22.33
C SER A 51 -19.33 -8.85 -20.94
N ARG A 52 -18.05 -9.07 -20.62
CA ARG A 52 -17.61 -9.58 -19.31
C ARG A 52 -17.18 -8.47 -18.36
N SER A 53 -17.78 -7.29 -18.49
CA SER A 53 -17.40 -6.10 -17.73
C SER A 53 -17.56 -6.27 -16.21
N HIS A 54 -18.47 -7.16 -15.80
CA HIS A 54 -18.65 -7.55 -14.40
C HIS A 54 -17.41 -8.24 -13.79
N ILE A 55 -16.50 -8.82 -14.59
CA ILE A 55 -15.26 -9.43 -14.09
C ILE A 55 -14.34 -8.34 -13.53
N PHE A 56 -14.13 -7.24 -14.28
CA PHE A 56 -13.35 -6.10 -13.81
C PHE A 56 -13.92 -5.52 -12.52
N ALA A 57 -15.25 -5.34 -12.48
CA ALA A 57 -15.94 -4.83 -11.30
C ALA A 57 -15.77 -5.77 -10.10
N SER A 58 -15.88 -7.08 -10.30
CA SER A 58 -15.72 -8.08 -9.24
C SER A 58 -14.29 -8.14 -8.70
N GLN A 59 -13.28 -8.09 -9.59
CA GLN A 59 -11.87 -8.09 -9.20
C GLN A 59 -11.51 -6.83 -8.42
N SER A 60 -11.85 -5.66 -8.95
CA SER A 60 -11.56 -4.37 -8.28
C SER A 60 -12.31 -4.25 -6.95
N LYS A 61 -13.57 -4.71 -6.87
CA LYS A 61 -14.32 -4.78 -5.62
C LYS A 61 -13.64 -5.68 -4.59
N TRP A 62 -13.22 -6.87 -4.97
CA TRP A 62 -12.52 -7.77 -4.04
C TRP A 62 -11.24 -7.14 -3.50
N ILE A 63 -10.48 -6.42 -4.33
CA ILE A 63 -9.26 -5.71 -3.90
C ILE A 63 -9.60 -4.63 -2.85
N VAL A 64 -10.62 -3.80 -3.11
CA VAL A 64 -11.06 -2.75 -2.18
C VAL A 64 -11.55 -3.37 -0.86
N ASP A 65 -12.37 -4.41 -0.94
CA ASP A 65 -12.92 -5.10 0.23
C ASP A 65 -11.82 -5.73 1.10
N HIS A 66 -10.62 -5.96 0.55
CA HIS A 66 -9.51 -6.63 1.24
C HIS A 66 -8.23 -5.80 1.41
N VAL A 67 -8.29 -4.49 1.19
CA VAL A 67 -7.09 -3.63 1.25
C VAL A 67 -6.44 -3.64 2.64
N ILE A 68 -7.26 -3.65 3.70
CA ILE A 68 -6.81 -3.57 5.10
C ILE A 68 -6.37 -4.93 5.64
N ASP A 69 -7.18 -6.00 5.50
CA ASP A 69 -6.85 -7.33 6.07
C ASP A 69 -5.63 -7.96 5.39
N LYS A 70 -5.42 -7.69 4.09
CA LYS A 70 -4.28 -8.23 3.34
C LYS A 70 -3.07 -7.31 3.30
N ASN A 71 -3.15 -6.13 3.91
CA ASN A 71 -2.09 -5.11 3.84
C ASN A 71 -1.63 -4.88 2.38
N ILE A 72 -2.59 -4.66 1.48
CA ILE A 72 -2.31 -4.43 0.06
C ILE A 72 -1.65 -3.06 -0.06
N ALA A 73 -0.38 -3.05 -0.47
CA ALA A 73 0.38 -1.82 -0.65
C ALA A 73 0.31 -1.30 -2.08
N LEU A 74 0.04 -2.18 -3.06
CA LEU A 74 0.08 -1.83 -4.47
C LEU A 74 -0.78 -2.79 -5.31
N VAL A 75 -1.39 -2.24 -6.36
CA VAL A 75 -2.02 -3.01 -7.44
C VAL A 75 -1.29 -2.65 -8.74
N LEU A 76 -0.74 -3.65 -9.41
CA LEU A 76 -0.06 -3.52 -10.69
C LEU A 76 -0.88 -4.18 -11.78
N HIS A 77 -1.22 -3.43 -12.84
CA HIS A 77 -1.78 -4.01 -14.05
C HIS A 77 -0.66 -4.62 -14.89
N LEU A 78 -0.88 -5.81 -15.45
CA LEU A 78 0.14 -6.54 -16.23
C LEU A 78 0.29 -6.10 -17.69
N GLY A 79 -0.34 -5.00 -18.11
CA GLY A 79 -0.41 -4.56 -19.51
C GLY A 79 -1.80 -4.77 -20.11
N ASP A 80 -1.96 -4.57 -21.42
CA ASP A 80 -3.18 -4.93 -22.14
C ASP A 80 -4.49 -4.41 -21.48
N ILE A 81 -4.51 -3.10 -21.25
CA ILE A 81 -5.64 -2.37 -20.65
C ILE A 81 -6.81 -2.28 -21.63
N VAL A 82 -6.50 -2.05 -22.92
CA VAL A 82 -7.48 -1.87 -24.01
C VAL A 82 -7.09 -2.74 -25.20
N ASP A 83 -8.07 -3.12 -26.03
CA ASP A 83 -7.83 -4.11 -27.11
C ASP A 83 -7.29 -3.46 -28.39
N TYR A 84 -7.98 -2.45 -28.89
CA TYR A 84 -7.65 -1.78 -30.16
C TYR A 84 -6.90 -0.46 -29.96
N SER A 85 -6.82 0.03 -28.73
CA SER A 85 -6.20 1.31 -28.38
C SER A 85 -6.73 2.48 -29.20
N ASN A 86 -8.01 2.42 -29.61
CA ASN A 86 -8.66 3.51 -30.30
C ASN A 86 -9.14 4.57 -29.30
N PRO A 87 -9.40 5.82 -29.74
CA PRO A 87 -9.80 6.89 -28.83
C PRO A 87 -11.01 6.53 -27.95
N ALA A 88 -11.99 5.80 -28.48
CA ALA A 88 -13.19 5.42 -27.73
C ALA A 88 -12.89 4.48 -26.54
N GLN A 89 -11.77 3.77 -26.52
CA GLN A 89 -11.36 2.93 -25.39
C GLN A 89 -10.56 3.67 -24.31
N TRP A 90 -10.06 4.87 -24.61
CA TRP A 90 -9.29 5.71 -23.68
C TRP A 90 -10.08 6.91 -23.15
N HIS A 91 -11.12 7.33 -23.86
CA HIS A 91 -12.01 8.40 -23.43
C HIS A 91 -13.15 7.84 -22.58
N TYR A 92 -13.35 8.44 -21.40
CA TYR A 92 -14.41 8.16 -20.44
C TYR A 92 -15.25 9.42 -20.20
#